data_AF-A0A967H0Y4-F1
#
_entry.id   AF-A0A967H0Y4-F1
#
_cell.length_a   1.000
_cell.length_b   1.000
_cell.length_c   1.000
_cell.angle_alpha   90.00
_cell.angle_beta   90.00
_cell.angle_gamma   90.00
#
_symmetry.space_group_name_H-M   'P 1'
#
loop_
_entity.id
_entity.type
_entity.pdbx_description
1 polymer ?
#
loop_
_entity_poly.entity_id
_entity_poly.type
_entity_poly.pdbx_seq_one_letter_code
_entity_poly.pdbx_strand_id
1 'polypeptide(L)'
;GFCKPPYSRAPDTTLYIRWAQWGLLSSHSRFHGIHAREPWHFGEKATEVVREFARQRYRLLPYIYSLGQEAAESGMPVVRPLLLEYPEDPVAATADFEYLLGPYLLVTPVMNEEGRCLVYLPEGEWFDWWTGEGHRGPKHMRLEVPIERLPLYVRNDSVLAMAPEMEYVGQREWDPLTLEVRV
;
A
#
# COMPACT_ATOMS: atom_id res chain seq x y z
N GLY A 1 -3.74 -10.64 5.29
CA GLY A 1 -4.40 -11.65 6.15
C GLY A 1 -4.39 -11.16 7.58
N PHE A 2 -5.49 -11.36 8.30
CA PHE A 2 -5.71 -10.82 9.65
C PHE A 2 -5.23 -11.85 10.68
N CYS A 3 -3.93 -11.88 11.00
CA CYS A 3 -3.36 -12.83 11.96
C CYS A 3 -2.82 -12.12 13.21
N LYS A 4 -3.64 -12.05 14.25
CA LYS A 4 -3.19 -11.80 15.62
C LYS A 4 -3.88 -12.81 16.56
N PRO A 5 -3.13 -13.60 17.35
CA PRO A 5 -3.71 -14.42 18.41
C PRO A 5 -4.24 -13.54 19.57
N PRO A 6 -5.29 -13.96 20.30
CA PRO A 6 -6.00 -15.23 20.18
C PRO A 6 -7.12 -15.20 19.13
N TYR A 7 -7.16 -16.27 18.32
CA TYR A 7 -8.07 -16.55 17.19
C TYR A 7 -9.58 -16.41 17.45
N SER A 8 -9.99 -16.20 18.70
CA SER A 8 -11.38 -16.23 19.12
C SER A 8 -12.09 -14.88 19.04
N ARG A 9 -11.37 -13.76 18.92
CA ARG A 9 -11.98 -12.42 18.91
C ARG A 9 -12.00 -11.82 17.51
N ALA A 10 -13.09 -11.14 17.17
CA ALA A 10 -13.12 -10.25 16.02
C ALA A 10 -12.09 -9.13 16.23
N PRO A 11 -11.39 -8.65 15.18
CA PRO A 11 -10.58 -7.44 15.31
C PRO A 11 -11.48 -6.27 15.71
N ASP A 12 -10.95 -5.31 16.45
CA ASP A 12 -11.62 -4.02 16.58
C ASP A 12 -11.58 -3.26 15.24
N THR A 13 -12.37 -2.19 15.16
CA THR A 13 -12.48 -1.37 13.95
C THR A 13 -11.15 -0.75 13.51
N THR A 14 -10.31 -0.30 14.46
CA THR A 14 -9.03 0.34 14.16
C THR A 14 -8.07 -0.67 13.52
N LEU A 15 -7.91 -1.83 14.15
CA LEU A 15 -7.10 -2.92 13.65
C LEU A 15 -7.61 -3.41 12.30
N TYR A 16 -8.93 -3.52 12.13
CA TYR A 16 -9.54 -3.90 10.85
C TYR A 16 -9.14 -2.92 9.74
N ILE A 17 -9.28 -1.61 9.99
CA ILE A 17 -8.93 -0.56 9.02
C ILE A 17 -7.44 -0.62 8.68
N ARG A 18 -6.54 -0.64 9.68
CA ARG A 18 -5.08 -0.65 9.43
C ARG A 18 -4.63 -1.86 8.61
N TRP A 19 -5.20 -3.03 8.88
CA TRP A 19 -4.94 -4.22 8.07
C TRP A 19 -5.55 -4.16 6.66
N ALA A 20 -6.72 -3.55 6.51
CA ALA A 20 -7.32 -3.37 5.19
C ALA A 20 -6.47 -2.44 4.32
N GLN A 21 -5.97 -1.33 4.86
CA GLN A 21 -5.10 -0.38 4.16
C GLN A 21 -3.84 -1.09 3.62
N TRP A 22 -3.13 -1.84 4.48
CA TRP A 22 -1.98 -2.64 4.08
C TRP A 22 -2.34 -3.74 3.07
N GLY A 23 -3.40 -4.49 3.35
CA GLY A 23 -3.81 -5.63 2.54
C GLY A 23 -4.25 -5.25 1.13
N LEU A 24 -4.82 -4.05 0.94
CA LEU A 24 -5.23 -3.54 -0.38
C LEU A 24 -4.06 -3.00 -1.20
N LEU A 25 -2.94 -2.65 -0.55
CA LEU A 25 -1.65 -2.27 -1.17
C LEU A 25 -0.62 -3.41 -1.16
N SER A 26 -1.09 -4.65 -1.29
CA SER A 26 -0.26 -5.87 -1.37
C SER A 26 -0.47 -6.60 -2.70
N SER A 27 0.30 -7.65 -3.00
CA SER A 27 0.10 -8.43 -4.24
C SER A 27 -1.30 -9.05 -4.33
N HIS A 28 -1.79 -9.63 -3.24
CA HIS A 28 -3.11 -10.29 -3.15
C HIS A 28 -3.91 -9.74 -1.97
N SER A 29 -5.18 -9.42 -2.22
CA SER A 29 -6.08 -8.87 -1.21
C SER A 29 -7.28 -9.77 -1.02
N ARG A 30 -7.48 -10.24 0.22
CA ARG A 30 -8.65 -11.04 0.61
C ARG A 30 -9.01 -10.79 2.05
N PHE A 31 -10.26 -10.40 2.28
CA PHE A 31 -10.88 -10.39 3.60
C PHE A 31 -11.29 -11.82 3.96
N HIS A 32 -10.71 -12.38 5.02
CA HIS A 32 -10.97 -13.76 5.44
C HIS A 32 -10.73 -13.96 6.94
N GLY A 33 -11.54 -14.82 7.56
CA GLY A 33 -11.48 -15.15 8.99
C GLY A 33 -12.72 -15.91 9.45
N ILE A 34 -12.76 -16.23 10.75
CA ILE A 34 -13.83 -17.01 11.38
C ILE A 34 -15.08 -16.17 11.64
N HIS A 35 -14.88 -14.92 12.04
CA HIS A 35 -15.97 -13.94 12.22
C HIS A 35 -16.19 -13.15 10.93
N ALA A 36 -17.26 -12.35 10.86
CA ALA A 36 -17.51 -11.45 9.74
C ALA A 36 -16.27 -10.60 9.40
N ARG A 37 -16.05 -10.36 8.10
CA ARG A 37 -14.86 -9.65 7.58
C ARG A 37 -15.21 -8.59 6.55
N GLU A 38 -16.48 -8.45 6.24
CA GLU A 38 -16.98 -7.46 5.33
C GLU A 38 -16.98 -6.09 6.03
N PRO A 39 -16.59 -5.01 5.33
CA PRO A 39 -16.30 -3.72 5.97
C PRO A 39 -17.48 -3.13 6.76
N TRP A 40 -18.71 -3.38 6.30
CA TRP A 40 -19.93 -2.89 6.93
C TRP A 40 -20.20 -3.48 8.32
N HIS A 41 -19.55 -4.59 8.70
CA HIS A 41 -19.60 -5.11 10.07
C HIS A 41 -18.72 -4.31 11.05
N PHE A 42 -17.85 -3.43 10.56
CA PHE A 42 -16.92 -2.63 11.37
C PHE A 42 -17.29 -1.14 11.41
N GLY A 43 -18.47 -0.79 10.90
CA GLY A 43 -19.03 0.56 10.92
C GLY A 43 -18.80 1.36 9.63
N GLU A 44 -19.42 2.53 9.56
CA GLU A 44 -19.39 3.41 8.39
C GLU A 44 -17.97 3.86 8.05
N LYS A 45 -17.20 4.28 9.06
CA LYS A 45 -15.80 4.69 8.87
C LYS A 45 -14.94 3.59 8.25
N ALA A 46 -15.08 2.34 8.69
CA ALA A 46 -14.34 1.22 8.09
C ALA A 46 -14.76 0.98 6.64
N THR A 47 -16.05 1.07 6.35
CA THR A 47 -16.59 0.92 5.01
C THR A 47 -16.08 2.00 4.06
N GLU A 48 -16.03 3.25 4.51
CA GLU A 48 -15.45 4.37 3.76
C GLU A 48 -13.98 4.14 3.43
N VAL A 49 -13.15 3.86 4.44
CA VAL A 49 -11.71 3.68 4.23
C VAL A 49 -11.43 2.48 3.33
N VAL A 50 -12.13 1.36 3.53
CA VAL A 50 -11.96 0.19 2.65
C VAL A 50 -12.38 0.51 1.22
N ARG A 51 -13.47 1.25 1.00
CA ARG A 51 -13.91 1.66 -0.33
C ARG A 51 -12.85 2.49 -1.04
N GLU A 52 -12.27 3.47 -0.35
CA GLU A 52 -11.23 4.33 -0.92
C GLU A 52 -9.97 3.56 -1.31
N PHE A 53 -9.51 2.64 -0.44
CA PHE A 53 -8.34 1.79 -0.76
C PHE A 53 -8.67 0.74 -1.83
N ALA A 54 -9.89 0.22 -1.87
CA ALA A 54 -10.32 -0.71 -2.91
C ALA A 54 -10.33 -0.01 -4.27
N ARG A 55 -10.95 1.18 -4.38
CA ARG A 55 -10.91 2.00 -5.59
C ARG A 55 -9.48 2.27 -6.06
N GLN A 56 -8.59 2.67 -5.16
CA GLN A 56 -7.18 2.88 -5.48
C GLN A 56 -6.51 1.61 -6.02
N ARG A 57 -6.72 0.46 -5.37
CA ARG A 57 -6.23 -0.83 -5.85
C ARG A 57 -6.75 -1.15 -7.25
N TYR A 58 -8.05 -0.95 -7.50
CA TYR A 58 -8.67 -1.20 -8.80
C TYR A 58 -8.07 -0.30 -9.89
N ARG A 59 -7.83 0.97 -9.58
CA ARG A 59 -7.11 1.87 -10.48
C ARG A 59 -5.67 1.41 -10.69
N LEU A 60 -4.98 0.87 -9.69
CA LEU A 60 -3.61 0.34 -9.81
C LEU A 60 -3.52 -1.06 -10.46
N LEU A 61 -4.62 -1.66 -10.91
CA LEU A 61 -4.58 -3.01 -11.50
C LEU A 61 -3.62 -3.17 -12.68
N PRO A 62 -3.52 -2.23 -13.65
CA PRO A 62 -2.55 -2.37 -14.74
C PRO A 62 -1.12 -2.45 -14.21
N TYR A 63 -0.76 -1.60 -13.23
CA TYR A 63 0.53 -1.63 -12.56
C TYR A 63 0.78 -2.93 -11.80
N ILE A 64 -0.17 -3.36 -10.97
CA ILE A 64 -0.04 -4.62 -10.20
C ILE A 64 0.06 -5.83 -11.14
N TYR A 65 -0.68 -5.82 -12.24
CA TYR A 65 -0.64 -6.88 -13.24
C TYR A 65 0.72 -6.93 -13.95
N SER A 66 1.30 -5.78 -14.33
CA SER A 66 2.65 -5.76 -14.92
C SER A 66 3.71 -6.28 -13.95
N LEU A 67 3.60 -5.96 -12.66
CA LEU A 67 4.47 -6.53 -11.63
C LEU A 67 4.29 -8.05 -11.50
N GLY A 68 3.07 -8.55 -11.67
CA GLY A 68 2.78 -9.98 -11.70
C GLY A 68 3.44 -10.70 -12.89
N GLN A 69 3.48 -10.07 -14.06
CA GLN A 69 4.20 -10.59 -15.23
C GLN A 69 5.72 -10.60 -14.98
N GLU A 70 6.29 -9.50 -14.49
CA GLU A 70 7.72 -9.41 -14.13
C GLU A 70 8.11 -10.49 -13.12
N ALA A 71 7.27 -10.73 -12.11
CA ALA A 71 7.47 -11.76 -11.11
C ALA A 71 7.49 -13.17 -11.74
N ALA A 72 6.61 -13.44 -12.70
CA ALA A 72 6.57 -14.72 -13.40
C ALA A 72 7.79 -14.96 -14.31
N GLU A 73 8.33 -13.89 -14.91
CA GLU A 73 9.45 -13.97 -15.84
C GLU A 73 10.82 -14.01 -15.15
N SER A 74 11.01 -13.19 -14.10
CA SER A 74 12.32 -12.95 -13.48
C SER A 74 12.45 -13.46 -12.04
N GLY A 75 11.34 -13.79 -11.39
CA GLY A 75 11.29 -14.08 -9.95
C GLY A 75 11.32 -12.84 -9.05
N MET A 76 11.33 -11.63 -9.62
CA MET A 76 11.27 -10.39 -8.85
C MET A 76 9.95 -10.29 -8.07
N PRO A 77 9.95 -10.11 -6.74
CA PRO A 77 8.70 -10.05 -6.00
C PRO A 77 7.91 -8.76 -6.29
N VAL A 78 6.57 -8.88 -6.26
CA VAL A 78 5.65 -7.72 -6.40
C VAL A 78 5.77 -6.77 -5.21
N VAL A 79 5.95 -7.31 -4.01
CA VAL A 79 6.23 -6.56 -2.78
C VAL A 79 7.70 -6.78 -2.43
N ARG A 80 8.50 -5.72 -2.46
CA ARG A 80 9.96 -5.76 -2.37
C ARG A 80 10.42 -5.17 -1.03
N PRO A 81 11.29 -5.86 -0.28
CA PRO A 81 11.98 -5.23 0.84
C PRO A 81 12.92 -4.14 0.31
N LEU A 82 13.18 -3.09 1.10
CA LEU A 82 14.01 -1.97 0.65
C LEU A 82 15.43 -2.43 0.28
N LEU A 83 16.00 -3.40 1.01
CA LEU A 83 17.31 -4.01 0.71
C LEU A 83 17.46 -4.47 -0.74
N LEU A 84 16.38 -4.94 -1.37
CA LEU A 84 16.44 -5.47 -2.73
C LEU A 84 16.70 -4.35 -3.76
N GLU A 85 16.17 -3.15 -3.51
CA GLU A 85 16.35 -1.98 -4.39
C GLU A 85 17.54 -1.10 -3.96
N TYR A 86 17.91 -1.15 -2.68
CA TYR A 86 18.98 -0.34 -2.08
C TYR A 86 19.98 -1.24 -1.32
N PRO A 87 20.75 -2.10 -2.01
CA PRO A 87 21.62 -3.08 -1.37
C PRO A 87 22.79 -2.46 -0.59
N GLU A 88 23.24 -1.26 -1.01
CA GLU A 88 24.35 -0.54 -0.38
C GLU A 88 23.91 0.34 0.80
N ASP A 89 22.60 0.41 1.06
CA ASP A 89 22.03 1.20 2.16
C ASP A 89 21.84 0.33 3.41
N PRO A 90 22.66 0.51 4.46
CA PRO A 90 22.58 -0.30 5.67
C PRO A 90 21.27 -0.07 6.45
N VAL A 91 20.59 1.07 6.26
CA VAL A 91 19.29 1.31 6.88
C VAL A 91 18.21 0.50 6.16
N ALA A 92 18.21 0.53 4.83
CA ALA A 92 17.32 -0.28 4.00
C ALA A 92 17.45 -1.79 4.29
N ALA A 93 18.66 -2.25 4.65
CA ALA A 93 18.92 -3.63 5.08
C ALA A 93 18.19 -4.05 6.36
N THR A 94 17.78 -3.07 7.18
CA THR A 94 17.13 -3.27 8.49
C THR A 94 15.70 -2.73 8.54
N ALA A 95 15.17 -2.28 7.40
CA ALA A 95 13.82 -1.73 7.31
C ALA A 95 12.78 -2.86 7.30
N ASP A 96 12.13 -3.07 8.44
CA ASP A 96 11.16 -4.17 8.64
C ASP A 96 9.69 -3.75 8.41
N PHE A 97 9.39 -2.46 8.44
CA PHE A 97 8.01 -1.95 8.41
C PHE A 97 7.63 -1.35 7.07
N GLU A 98 8.57 -0.77 6.35
CA GLU A 98 8.37 -0.24 5.00
C GLU A 98 8.65 -1.30 3.94
N TYR A 99 7.91 -1.22 2.83
CA TYR A 99 8.18 -2.01 1.64
C TYR A 99 7.88 -1.21 0.38
N LEU A 100 8.37 -1.70 -0.75
CA LEU A 100 8.01 -1.17 -2.05
C LEU A 100 6.99 -2.09 -2.72
N LEU A 101 5.88 -1.53 -3.19
CA LEU A 101 5.00 -2.19 -4.15
C LEU A 101 5.55 -1.89 -5.55
N GLY A 102 6.20 -2.89 -6.15
CA GLY A 102 7.02 -2.71 -7.35
C GLY A 102 8.20 -1.76 -7.10
N PRO A 103 8.72 -1.08 -8.14
CA PRO A 103 9.85 -0.16 -7.98
C PRO A 103 9.46 1.27 -7.54
N TYR A 104 8.16 1.62 -7.49
CA TYR A 104 7.75 3.03 -7.45
C TYR A 104 6.97 3.46 -6.21
N LEU A 105 6.26 2.55 -5.53
CA LEU A 105 5.38 2.91 -4.42
C LEU A 105 5.96 2.43 -3.09
N LEU A 106 6.42 3.35 -2.24
CA LEU A 106 6.84 3.05 -0.87
C LEU A 106 5.65 3.11 0.08
N VAL A 107 5.40 2.01 0.77
CA VAL A 107 4.28 1.85 1.69
C VAL A 107 4.83 1.65 3.11
N THR A 108 4.34 2.44 4.06
CA THR A 108 4.64 2.25 5.49
C THR A 108 3.33 2.00 6.25
N PRO A 109 2.97 0.76 6.59
CA PRO A 109 1.78 0.49 7.37
C PRO A 109 1.90 1.01 8.80
N VAL A 110 0.79 1.47 9.35
CA VAL A 110 0.71 1.89 10.77
C VAL A 110 0.36 0.68 11.63
N MET A 111 1.28 0.28 12.50
CA MET A 111 1.22 -0.98 13.26
C MET A 111 0.82 -0.81 14.74
N ASN A 112 0.35 0.37 15.14
CA ASN A 112 -0.10 0.66 16.50
C ASN A 112 -1.44 1.41 16.54
N GLU A 113 -2.05 1.43 17.72
CA GLU A 113 -3.36 2.04 17.97
C GLU A 113 -3.27 3.57 18.04
N GLU A 114 -2.10 4.13 18.37
CA GLU A 114 -1.92 5.58 18.47
C GLU A 114 -1.80 6.27 17.10
N GLY A 115 -1.78 5.51 16.00
CA GLY A 115 -1.70 6.08 14.65
C GLY A 115 -0.31 6.61 14.30
N ARG A 116 0.75 6.15 14.98
CA ARG A 116 2.11 6.69 14.79
C ARG A 116 2.97 5.75 13.97
N CYS A 117 3.84 6.27 13.12
CA CYS A 117 4.87 5.46 12.46
C CYS A 117 6.17 6.24 12.28
N LEU A 118 7.27 5.50 12.26
CA LEU A 118 8.55 5.99 11.75
C LEU A 118 8.61 5.53 10.29
N VAL A 119 8.82 6.48 9.39
CA VAL A 119 9.01 6.24 7.95
C VAL A 119 10.47 6.45 7.61
N TYR A 120 11.09 5.46 6.97
CA TYR A 120 12.36 5.63 6.27
C TYR A 120 12.14 5.81 4.77
N LEU A 121 12.62 6.93 4.22
CA LEU A 121 12.75 7.13 2.79
C LEU A 121 14.21 6.89 2.41
N PRO A 122 14.52 5.93 1.53
CA PRO A 122 15.88 5.70 1.05
C PRO A 122 16.30 6.81 0.06
N GLU A 123 17.53 6.73 -0.45
CA GLU A 123 18.05 7.70 -1.42
C GLU A 123 17.10 7.90 -2.61
N GLY A 124 16.87 9.17 -2.96
CA GLY A 124 15.98 9.59 -4.04
C GLY A 124 15.06 10.73 -3.65
N GLU A 125 14.22 11.12 -4.59
CA GLU A 125 13.10 12.05 -4.37
C GLU A 125 11.79 11.27 -4.33
N TRP A 126 10.94 11.60 -3.36
CA TRP A 126 9.71 10.90 -3.04
C TRP A 126 8.59 11.91 -2.88
N PHE A 127 7.42 11.65 -3.45
CA PHE A 127 6.25 12.50 -3.28
C PHE A 127 5.21 11.80 -2.43
N ASP A 128 4.66 12.48 -1.43
CA ASP A 128 3.52 11.98 -0.67
C ASP A 128 2.33 11.81 -1.62
N TRP A 129 1.77 10.60 -1.66
CA TRP A 129 0.68 10.25 -2.57
C TRP A 129 -0.60 11.07 -2.35
N TRP A 130 -0.82 11.54 -1.13
CA TRP A 130 -2.04 12.23 -0.72
C TRP A 130 -1.94 13.75 -0.86
N THR A 131 -0.77 14.32 -0.58
CA THR A 131 -0.57 15.78 -0.58
C THR A 131 0.21 16.28 -1.80
N GLY A 132 0.98 15.39 -2.45
CA GLY A 132 1.92 15.76 -3.49
C GLY A 132 3.19 16.45 -2.97
N GLU A 133 3.39 16.53 -1.65
CA GLU A 133 4.58 17.14 -1.05
C GLU A 133 5.83 16.32 -1.40
N GLY A 134 6.92 17.00 -1.77
CA GLY A 134 8.19 16.38 -2.13
C GLY A 134 9.12 16.19 -0.92
N HIS A 135 9.77 15.03 -0.86
CA HIS A 135 10.65 14.59 0.22
C HIS A 135 11.93 14.01 -0.38
N ARG A 136 13.08 14.62 -0.07
CA ARG A 136 14.39 14.07 -0.42
C ARG A 136 14.88 13.10 0.66
N GLY A 137 15.24 11.88 0.27
CA GLY A 137 15.93 10.90 1.10
C GLY A 137 17.45 10.92 0.89
N PRO A 138 18.23 10.15 1.67
CA PRO A 138 17.77 9.26 2.73
C PRO A 138 17.35 10.03 3.99
N LYS A 139 16.16 9.73 4.56
CA LYS A 139 15.71 10.37 5.81
C LYS A 139 14.68 9.56 6.58
N HIS A 140 14.65 9.80 7.89
CA HIS A 140 13.60 9.30 8.79
C HIS A 140 12.58 10.40 9.09
N MET A 141 11.30 10.04 9.12
CA MET A 141 10.20 10.94 9.48
C MET A 141 9.30 10.28 10.51
N ARG A 142 9.00 10.99 11.60
CA ARG A 142 8.00 10.55 12.58
C ARG A 142 6.68 11.20 12.25
N LEU A 143 5.65 10.38 12.03
CA LEU A 143 4.35 10.85 11.58
C LEU A 143 3.25 10.42 12.54
N GLU A 144 2.28 11.32 12.74
CA GLU A 144 0.96 10.99 13.25
C GLU A 144 0.02 10.89 12.05
N VAL A 145 -0.57 9.70 11.86
CA VAL A 145 -1.27 9.34 10.64
C VAL A 145 -2.75 9.16 10.95
N PRO A 146 -3.66 9.92 10.31
CA PRO A 146 -5.09 9.76 10.51
C PRO A 146 -5.54 8.34 10.10
N ILE A 147 -6.67 7.90 10.64
CA ILE A 147 -7.16 6.53 10.41
C ILE A 147 -7.53 6.29 8.94
N GLU A 148 -7.83 7.35 8.20
CA GLU A 148 -8.21 7.31 6.79
C GLU A 148 -7.04 7.05 5.82
N ARG A 149 -5.78 7.17 6.26
CA ARG A 149 -4.60 7.07 5.39
C ARG A 149 -3.53 6.17 5.99
N LEU A 150 -2.59 5.75 5.16
CA LEU A 150 -1.26 5.30 5.58
C LEU A 150 -0.19 6.08 4.80
N PRO A 151 1.04 6.20 5.31
CA PRO A 151 2.13 6.78 4.55
C PRO A 151 2.37 5.99 3.26
N LEU A 152 2.16 6.66 2.14
CA LEU A 152 2.34 6.14 0.79
C LEU A 152 3.09 7.20 0.01
N TYR A 153 4.24 6.82 -0.54
CA TYR A 153 5.09 7.71 -1.31
C TYR A 153 5.33 7.14 -2.70
N VAL A 154 5.34 8.01 -3.68
CA VAL A 154 5.68 7.66 -5.06
C VAL A 154 7.06 8.21 -5.39
N ARG A 155 7.93 7.35 -5.93
CA ARG A 155 9.29 7.72 -6.32
C ARG A 155 9.26 8.73 -7.46
N ASN A 156 10.20 9.66 -7.47
CA ASN A 156 10.52 10.42 -8.68
C ASN A 156 10.92 9.46 -9.81
N ASP A 157 10.74 9.88 -11.05
CA ASP A 157 10.98 9.08 -12.26
C ASP A 157 10.07 7.84 -12.34
N SER A 158 8.83 7.97 -11.88
CA SER A 158 7.82 6.92 -11.96
C SER A 158 6.77 7.23 -13.01
N VAL A 159 6.31 6.16 -13.68
CA VAL A 159 5.17 6.17 -14.58
C VAL A 159 4.24 5.05 -14.13
N LEU A 160 3.12 5.41 -13.50
CA LEU A 160 2.12 4.48 -13.02
C LEU A 160 0.94 4.46 -13.99
N ALA A 161 0.72 3.30 -14.63
CA ALA A 161 -0.47 3.07 -15.44
C ALA A 161 -1.66 2.75 -14.54
N MET A 162 -2.70 3.56 -14.65
CA MET A 162 -3.93 3.45 -13.85
C MET A 162 -5.15 3.20 -14.74
N ALA A 163 -5.96 2.23 -14.36
CA ALA A 163 -7.25 1.95 -14.98
C ALA A 163 -8.33 2.97 -14.56
N PRO A 164 -9.43 3.08 -15.32
CA PRO A 164 -10.63 3.77 -14.88
C PRO A 164 -11.17 3.20 -13.55
N GLU A 165 -11.91 4.01 -12.80
CA GLU A 165 -12.62 3.52 -11.62
C GLU A 165 -13.65 2.45 -12.01
N MET A 166 -13.63 1.32 -11.29
CA MET A 166 -14.51 0.18 -11.47
C MET A 166 -14.72 -0.58 -10.15
N GLU A 167 -15.85 -1.26 -10.03
CA GLU A 167 -16.27 -2.04 -8.86
C GLU A 167 -15.80 -3.50 -8.93
N TYR A 168 -15.58 -4.02 -10.13
CA TYR A 168 -15.08 -5.38 -10.37
C TYR A 168 -14.28 -5.44 -11.68
N VAL A 169 -13.40 -6.44 -11.79
CA VAL A 169 -12.55 -6.64 -12.96
C VAL A 169 -13.42 -6.96 -14.18
N GLY A 170 -13.26 -6.20 -15.26
CA GLY A 170 -14.04 -6.36 -16.49
C GLY A 170 -15.36 -5.59 -16.51
N GLN A 171 -15.66 -4.77 -15.50
CA GLN A 171 -16.78 -3.82 -15.59
C GLN A 171 -16.54 -2.78 -16.70
N ARG A 172 -15.29 -2.38 -16.89
CA ARG A 172 -14.81 -1.48 -17.94
C ARG A 172 -13.50 -2.02 -18.49
N GLU A 173 -13.26 -1.75 -19.77
CA GLU A 173 -11.93 -1.90 -20.34
C GLU A 173 -10.94 -0.96 -19.64
N TRP A 174 -9.65 -1.31 -19.68
CA TRP A 174 -8.60 -0.44 -19.15
C TRP A 174 -8.32 0.78 -20.03
N ASP A 175 -8.83 0.78 -21.27
CA ASP A 175 -8.77 1.92 -22.17
C ASP A 175 -9.92 2.91 -21.89
N PRO A 176 -9.66 4.19 -21.56
CA PRO A 176 -8.34 4.84 -21.51
C PRO A 176 -7.58 4.60 -20.20
N LEU A 177 -6.27 4.41 -20.32
CA LEU A 177 -5.35 4.43 -19.19
C LEU A 177 -5.03 5.87 -18.78
N THR A 178 -4.99 6.13 -17.48
CA THR A 178 -4.38 7.35 -16.92
C THR A 178 -2.94 7.05 -16.53
N LEU A 179 -2.00 7.88 -16.98
CA LEU A 179 -0.61 7.80 -16.54
C LEU A 179 -0.37 8.82 -15.43
N GLU A 180 -0.02 8.34 -14.25
CA GLU A 180 0.50 9.20 -13.20
C GLU A 180 2.02 9.24 -13.31
N VAL A 181 2.54 10.42 -13.66
CA VAL A 181 3.97 10.65 -13.92
C VAL A 181 4.53 11.57 -12.84
N ARG A 182 5.67 11.17 -12.26
CA ARG A 182 6.46 12.00 -11.33
C ARG A 182 7.86 12.11 -11.91
N VAL A 183 8.27 13.33 -12.24
CA VAL A 183 9.58 13.71 -12.81
C VAL A 183 10.05 15.03 -12.22
#